data_AF-A0A447CYJ9-F1
#
_entry.id   AF-A0A447CYJ9-F1
#
_cell.length_a   1.000
_cell.length_b   1.000
_cell.length_c   1.000
_cell.angle_alpha   90.00
_cell.angle_beta   90.00
_cell.angle_gamma   90.00
#
_symmetry.space_group_name_H-M   'P 1'
#
loop_
_entity.id
_entity.type
_entity.pdbx_description
1 polymer ?
#
loop_
_entity_poly.entity_id
_entity_poly.type
_entity_poly.pdbx_seq_one_letter_code
_entity_poly.pdbx_strand_id
1 'polypeptide(L)'
;MLVLSPQSLNESYRVLTERRRLDRRDVRDFIAVLVPFCTAPCGTDVLRKAWRVQDAGGFGWWDCLLLGSALAAGCDVFLSEDMQHERIIEGMTILNPFRLGEPASFFS
;
A
#
# COMPACT_ATOMS: atom_id res chain seq x y z
N MET A 1 -9.21 -0.37 10.59
CA MET A 1 -8.09 0.53 10.98
C MET A 1 -7.26 0.81 9.74
N LEU A 2 -6.81 2.04 9.50
CA LEU A 2 -5.90 2.33 8.38
C LEU A 2 -4.51 1.77 8.69
N VAL A 3 -3.94 1.04 7.74
CA VAL A 3 -2.58 0.50 7.81
C VAL A 3 -1.77 1.03 6.64
N LEU A 4 -0.68 1.72 6.94
CA LEU A 4 0.36 2.09 5.98
C LEU A 4 1.59 1.21 6.18
N SER A 5 2.35 1.03 5.11
CA SER A 5 3.64 0.35 5.14
C SER A 5 4.78 1.35 4.97
N PRO A 6 6.02 0.98 5.37
CA PRO A 6 7.20 1.79 5.04
C PRO A 6 7.34 2.03 3.54
N GLN A 7 6.94 1.06 2.71
CA GLN A 7 6.96 1.19 1.25
C GLN A 7 6.00 2.29 0.76
N SER A 8 4.80 2.40 1.35
CA SER A 8 3.84 3.47 1.05
C SER A 8 4.42 4.86 1.34
N LEU A 9 5.16 5.01 2.44
CA LEU A 9 5.83 6.27 2.79
C LEU A 9 7.00 6.56 1.84
N ASN A 10 7.80 5.55 1.49
CA ASN A 10 8.91 5.69 0.55
C ASN A 10 8.44 6.13 -0.84
N GLU A 11 7.35 5.54 -1.34
CA GLU A 11 6.75 5.92 -2.62
C GLU A 11 6.19 7.34 -2.58
N SER A 12 5.52 7.70 -1.49
CA SER A 12 5.02 9.07 -1.27
C SER A 12 6.16 10.08 -1.30
N TYR A 13 7.26 9.82 -0.56
CA TYR A 13 8.44 10.68 -0.56
C TYR A 13 9.02 10.85 -1.96
N ARG A 14 9.22 9.73 -2.66
CA ARG A 14 9.82 9.73 -4.00
C ARG A 14 8.94 10.48 -5.00
N VAL A 15 7.62 10.25 -5.00
CA VAL A 15 6.70 10.95 -5.90
C VAL A 15 6.68 12.46 -5.62
N LEU A 16 6.58 12.86 -4.35
CA LEU A 16 6.51 14.26 -3.98
C LEU A 16 7.81 15.02 -4.27
N THR A 17 8.97 14.38 -4.07
CA THR A 17 10.28 15.02 -4.32
C THR A 17 10.74 14.93 -5.78
N GLU A 18 10.55 13.80 -6.47
CA GLU A 18 11.07 13.63 -7.83
C GLU A 18 10.07 14.06 -8.91
N ARG A 19 8.80 13.69 -8.76
CA ARG A 19 7.77 13.95 -9.78
C ARG A 19 7.08 15.28 -9.57
N ARG A 20 6.81 15.65 -8.31
CA ARG A 20 6.19 16.94 -7.95
C ARG A 20 7.19 18.03 -7.60
N ARG A 21 8.46 17.68 -7.39
CA ARG A 21 9.57 18.62 -7.12
C ARG A 21 9.28 19.58 -5.95
N LEU A 22 8.58 19.08 -4.94
CA LEU A 22 8.31 19.84 -3.71
C LEU A 22 9.57 19.95 -2.85
N ASP A 23 9.59 20.95 -1.96
CA ASP A 23 10.69 21.11 -1.02
C ASP A 23 10.80 19.91 -0.08
N ARG A 24 12.03 19.44 0.16
CA ARG A 24 12.27 18.23 0.95
C ARG A 24 11.81 18.39 2.41
N ARG A 25 11.82 19.60 2.96
CA ARG A 25 11.33 19.88 4.30
C ARG A 25 9.82 19.68 4.36
N ASP A 26 9.08 20.30 3.45
CA ASP A 26 7.62 20.21 3.40
C ASP A 26 7.17 18.76 3.19
N VAL A 27 7.87 17.99 2.34
CA VAL A 27 7.57 16.57 2.13
C VAL A 27 7.82 15.75 3.40
N ARG A 28 8.89 16.02 4.16
CA ARG A 28 9.18 15.31 5.41
C ARG A 28 8.16 15.64 6.48
N ASP A 29 7.75 16.90 6.58
CA ASP A 29 6.73 17.35 7.52
C ASP A 29 5.38 16.68 7.20
N PHE A 30 5.02 16.58 5.91
CA PHE A 30 3.84 15.83 5.47
C PHE A 30 3.93 14.33 5.82
N ILE A 31 5.05 13.66 5.52
CA ILE A 31 5.20 12.24 5.81
C ILE A 31 5.19 11.97 7.32
N ALA A 32 5.73 12.87 8.13
CA ALA A 32 5.70 12.74 9.59
C ALA A 32 4.27 12.62 10.13
N VAL A 33 3.27 13.27 9.50
CA VAL A 33 1.85 13.13 9.84
C VAL A 33 1.31 11.72 9.55
N LEU A 34 1.89 11.01 8.58
CA LEU A 34 1.49 9.66 8.19
C LEU A 34 2.16 8.55 9.02
N VAL A 35 3.30 8.84 9.65
CA VAL A 35 4.07 7.87 10.45
C VAL A 35 3.24 7.13 11.50
N PRO A 36 2.30 7.75 12.25
CA PRO A 36 1.46 7.04 13.22
C PRO A 36 0.60 5.92 12.62
N PHE A 37 0.30 5.97 11.31
CA PHE A 37 -0.45 4.93 10.61
C PHE A 37 0.44 3.86 9.98
N CYS A 38 1.78 4.03 10.03
CA CYS A 38 2.75 3.07 9.52
C CYS A 38 2.89 1.87 10.46
N THR A 39 1.85 1.05 10.51
CA THR A 39 1.73 -0.08 11.45
C THR A 39 1.96 -1.44 10.78
N ALA A 40 2.16 -1.49 9.46
CA ALA A 40 2.50 -2.75 8.80
C ALA A 40 3.86 -3.28 9.31
N PRO A 41 4.01 -4.59 9.48
CA PRO A 41 5.29 -5.16 9.88
C PRO A 41 6.37 -4.86 8.84
N CYS A 42 7.62 -4.70 9.30
CA CYS A 42 8.78 -4.56 8.44
C CYS A 42 9.75 -5.71 8.73
N GLY A 43 9.87 -6.67 7.82
CA GLY A 43 10.73 -7.83 8.03
C GLY A 43 10.74 -8.83 6.89
N THR A 44 11.39 -9.97 7.12
CA THR A 44 11.55 -11.02 6.11
C THR A 44 10.23 -11.73 5.75
N ASP A 45 9.19 -11.62 6.58
CA ASP A 45 7.88 -12.20 6.25
C ASP A 45 7.19 -11.44 5.11
N VAL A 46 7.31 -10.11 5.08
CA VAL A 46 6.86 -9.24 3.99
C VAL A 46 7.51 -9.67 2.69
N LEU A 47 8.81 -9.93 2.69
CA LEU A 47 9.53 -10.40 1.51
C LEU A 47 9.01 -11.76 1.02
N ARG A 48 8.80 -12.71 1.94
CA ARG A 48 8.23 -14.03 1.59
C ARG A 48 6.82 -13.93 1.03
N LYS A 49 5.98 -13.06 1.58
CA LYS A 49 4.64 -12.75 1.05
C LYS A 49 4.73 -12.09 -0.32
N ALA A 50 5.62 -11.12 -0.50
CA ALA A 50 5.84 -10.43 -1.77
C ALA A 50 6.29 -11.39 -2.88
N TRP A 51 7.19 -12.34 -2.60
CA TRP A 51 7.57 -13.38 -3.57
C TRP A 51 6.38 -14.22 -3.99
N ARG A 52 5.53 -14.66 -3.04
CA ARG A 52 4.31 -15.42 -3.39
C ARG A 52 3.34 -14.62 -4.25
N VAL A 53 3.19 -13.31 -3.99
CA VAL A 53 2.41 -12.41 -4.85
C VAL A 53 3.03 -12.30 -6.24
N GLN A 54 4.36 -12.19 -6.33
CA GLN A 54 5.09 -12.09 -7.58
C GLN A 54 4.97 -13.37 -8.42
N ASP A 55 5.08 -14.54 -7.78
CA ASP A 55 4.94 -15.86 -8.41
C ASP A 55 3.53 -16.08 -8.95
N ALA A 56 2.50 -15.55 -8.27
CA ALA A 56 1.12 -15.54 -8.76
C ALA A 56 0.93 -14.62 -9.98
N GLY A 57 1.90 -13.75 -10.27
CA GLY A 57 1.99 -12.95 -11.48
C GLY A 57 1.12 -11.69 -11.52
N GLY A 58 1.43 -10.83 -12.50
CA GLY A 58 0.62 -9.65 -12.84
C GLY A 58 0.85 -8.41 -11.99
N PHE A 59 1.97 -8.32 -11.27
CA PHE A 59 2.39 -7.13 -10.50
C PHE A 59 3.89 -6.86 -10.65
N GLY A 60 4.29 -5.58 -10.57
CA GLY A 60 5.69 -5.22 -10.46
C GLY A 60 6.26 -5.56 -9.09
N TRP A 61 7.58 -5.63 -8.96
CA TRP A 61 8.22 -5.98 -7.68
C TRP A 61 7.84 -5.02 -6.54
N TRP A 62 7.80 -3.72 -6.80
CA TRP A 62 7.43 -2.71 -5.79
C TRP A 62 5.98 -2.87 -5.32
N ASP A 63 5.07 -3.16 -6.25
CA ASP A 63 3.67 -3.50 -5.94
C ASP A 63 3.58 -4.76 -5.07
N CYS A 64 4.41 -5.78 -5.36
CA CYS A 64 4.46 -7.00 -4.56
C CYS A 64 4.88 -6.72 -3.12
N LEU A 65 5.76 -5.74 -2.86
CA LEU A 65 6.14 -5.35 -1.50
C LEU A 65 5.00 -4.66 -0.75
N LEU A 66 4.22 -3.81 -1.42
CA LEU A 66 3.02 -3.20 -0.83
C LEU A 66 1.98 -4.27 -0.47
N LEU A 67 1.67 -5.15 -1.41
CA LEU A 67 0.72 -6.25 -1.23
C LEU A 67 1.20 -7.23 -0.15
N GLY A 68 2.49 -7.57 -0.16
CA GLY A 68 3.11 -8.42 0.86
C GLY A 68 3.03 -7.81 2.25
N SER A 69 3.19 -6.49 2.37
CA SER A 69 3.06 -5.76 3.65
C SER A 69 1.62 -5.79 4.17
N ALA A 70 0.64 -5.60 3.30
CA ALA A 70 -0.78 -5.67 3.66
C ALA A 70 -1.19 -7.08 4.09
N LEU A 71 -0.73 -8.11 3.36
CA LEU A 71 -0.93 -9.51 3.74
C LEU A 71 -0.23 -9.87 5.06
N ALA A 72 0.90 -9.24 5.37
CA ALA A 72 1.63 -9.46 6.62
C ALA A 72 0.93 -8.77 7.80
N ALA A 73 0.33 -7.61 7.55
CA ALA A 73 -0.50 -6.90 8.53
C ALA A 73 -1.88 -7.55 8.75
N GLY A 74 -2.26 -8.55 7.94
CA GLY A 74 -3.56 -9.22 8.02
C GLY A 74 -4.71 -8.34 7.52
N CYS A 75 -4.47 -7.49 6.52
CA CYS A 75 -5.53 -6.68 5.92
C CYS A 75 -6.48 -7.52 5.08
N ASP A 76 -7.79 -7.33 5.25
CA ASP A 76 -8.82 -7.93 4.38
C ASP A 76 -8.99 -7.15 3.06
N VAL A 77 -8.65 -5.85 3.07
CA VAL A 77 -8.81 -4.92 1.95
C VAL A 77 -7.50 -4.20 1.67
N PHE A 78 -7.14 -4.09 0.38
CA PHE A 78 -6.05 -3.26 -0.11
C PHE A 78 -6.56 -2.17 -1.04
N LEU A 79 -6.33 -0.90 -0.70
CA LEU A 79 -6.80 0.22 -1.51
C LEU A 79 -5.77 0.60 -2.58
N SER A 80 -6.17 0.60 -3.86
CA SER A 80 -5.31 1.03 -4.97
C SER A 80 -6.12 1.51 -6.17
N GLU A 81 -5.72 2.64 -6.76
CA GLU A 81 -6.34 3.20 -7.97
C GLU A 81 -5.87 2.51 -9.25
N ASP A 82 -4.62 2.05 -9.28
CA ASP A 82 -3.95 1.52 -10.47
C ASP A 82 -4.18 0.01 -10.64
N MET A 83 -4.50 -0.71 -9.56
CA MET A 83 -4.68 -2.16 -9.59
C MET A 83 -6.11 -2.55 -9.98
N GLN A 84 -6.25 -3.78 -10.48
CA GLN A 84 -7.56 -4.33 -10.83
C GLN A 84 -8.48 -4.41 -9.61
N HIS A 85 -9.56 -3.62 -9.64
CA HIS A 85 -10.62 -3.63 -8.64
C HIS A 85 -11.26 -5.02 -8.52
N GLU A 86 -11.60 -5.42 -7.29
CA GLU A 86 -12.14 -6.73 -6.89
C GLU A 86 -11.21 -7.94 -7.13
N ARG A 87 -9.93 -7.71 -7.47
CA ARG A 87 -8.95 -8.79 -7.54
C ARG A 87 -8.64 -9.30 -6.12
N ILE A 88 -8.71 -10.62 -5.94
CA ILE A 88 -8.43 -11.28 -4.66
C ILE A 88 -7.01 -11.87 -4.68
N ILE A 89 -6.26 -11.65 -3.59
CA ILE A 89 -4.91 -12.18 -3.38
C ILE A 89 -4.85 -12.77 -1.97
N GLU A 90 -4.65 -14.08 -1.86
CA GLU A 90 -4.58 -14.77 -0.56
C GLU A 90 -5.73 -14.39 0.41
N GLY A 91 -6.94 -14.17 -0.11
CA GLY A 91 -8.12 -13.76 0.67
C GLY A 91 -8.29 -12.25 0.88
N MET A 92 -7.27 -11.44 0.58
CA MET A 92 -7.34 -9.97 0.62
C MET A 92 -7.90 -9.43 -0.70
N THR A 93 -8.86 -8.51 -0.64
CA THR A 93 -9.50 -7.91 -1.82
C THR A 93 -8.89 -6.56 -2.15
N ILE A 94 -8.48 -6.36 -3.41
CA ILE A 94 -8.05 -5.07 -3.92
C ILE A 94 -9.26 -4.24 -4.30
N LEU A 95 -9.37 -3.05 -3.71
CA LEU A 95 -10.48 -2.13 -3.90
C LEU A 95 -9.98 -0.78 -4.41
N ASN A 96 -10.44 -0.40 -5.59
CA ASN A 96 -10.27 0.97 -6.09
C ASN A 96 -11.20 1.95 -5.34
N PRO A 97 -10.65 2.90 -4.55
CA PRO A 97 -11.45 3.80 -3.73
C PRO A 97 -12.30 4.78 -4.56
N PHE A 98 -11.88 5.11 -5.79
CA PHE A 98 -12.62 6.00 -6.68
C PHE A 98 -13.83 5.34 -7.36
N ARG A 99 -14.01 4.02 -7.19
CA ARG A 99 -15.18 3.28 -7.68
C ARG A 99 -16.24 3.03 -6.60
N LEU A 100 -15.88 3.17 -5.33
CA LEU A 100 -16.68 2.72 -4.19
C LEU A 100 -17.49 3.84 -3.52
N GLY A 101 -17.17 5.11 -3.77
CA GLY A 101 -17.85 6.23 -3.12
C GLY A 101 -17.37 6.44 -1.68
N GLU A 102 -18.29 6.53 -0.71
CA GLU A 102 -17.93 6.81 0.68
C GLU A 102 -17.18 5.64 1.35
N PRO A 103 -16.23 5.88 2.26
CA PRO A 103 -15.42 4.82 2.88
C PRO A 103 -16.20 3.68 3.56
N ALA A 104 -17.45 3.92 3.97
CA ALA A 104 -18.30 2.90 4.57
C ALA A 104 -18.61 1.74 3.60
N SER A 105 -18.58 1.97 2.28
CA SER A 105 -18.81 0.94 1.26
C SER A 105 -17.63 -0.02 1.08
N PHE A 106 -16.49 0.22 1.74
CA PHE A 106 -15.30 -0.63 1.59
C PHE A 106 -15.42 -1.94 2.40
N PHE A 107 -16.38 -2.01 3.34
CA PHE A 107 -16.50 -3.08 4.33
C PHE A 107 -17.86 -3.80 4.31
N SER A 108 -18.66 -3.60 3.25
CA SER A 108 -20.00 -4.18 3.09
C SER A 108 -19.99 -5.61 2.56
#